data_AF-A0A258TEP7-F1
#
_entry.id   AF-A0A258TEP7-F1
#
_cell.length_a   1.000
_cell.length_b   1.000
_cell.length_c   1.000
_cell.angle_alpha   90.00
_cell.angle_beta   90.00
_cell.angle_gamma   90.00
#
_symmetry.space_group_name_H-M   'P 1'
#
loop_
_entity.id
_entity.type
_entity.pdbx_description
1 polymer ?
#
loop_
_entity_poly.entity_id
_entity_poly.type
_entity_poly.pdbx_seq_one_letter_code
_entity_poly.pdbx_strand_id
1 'polypeptide(L)'
;MTEPTIDWKDILEVGLGGPGCGQLYIDGKQPKGAYRYLPPALIHEGKVYASTFVPGGFILCVIDPASLTRQELSAKLPYARLQAIEDGEIVYVDRHDGDSVSRLPLALPQPFFARLAARLTKR
;
A
#
# COMPACT_ATOMS: atom_id res chain seq x y z
N MET A 1 16.59 -13.24 4.58
CA MET A 1 16.69 -11.82 4.21
C MET A 1 16.20 -11.01 5.39
N THR A 2 16.90 -9.94 5.76
CA THR A 2 16.42 -8.97 6.75
C THR A 2 15.22 -8.22 6.19
N GLU A 3 14.29 -7.79 7.05
CA GLU A 3 13.20 -6.91 6.63
C GLU A 3 13.77 -5.60 6.06
N PRO A 4 13.18 -5.05 4.98
CA PRO A 4 13.67 -3.80 4.39
C PRO A 4 13.48 -2.65 5.37
N THR A 5 14.42 -1.70 5.42
CA THR A 5 14.32 -0.52 6.27
C THR A 5 13.57 0.60 5.54
N ILE A 6 12.55 1.18 6.18
CA ILE A 6 11.76 2.29 5.63
C ILE A 6 12.23 3.62 6.24
N ASP A 7 12.47 4.62 5.39
CA ASP A 7 12.80 6.00 5.75
C ASP A 7 11.99 6.98 4.89
N TRP A 8 11.81 8.21 5.39
CA TRP A 8 11.05 9.29 4.77
C TRP A 8 11.91 10.54 4.67
N LYS A 9 11.93 11.18 3.48
CA LYS A 9 12.54 12.50 3.30
C LYS A 9 11.57 13.48 2.64
N ASP A 10 11.77 14.77 2.91
CA ASP A 10 11.06 15.88 2.28
C ASP A 10 9.53 15.71 2.29
N ILE A 11 8.92 15.74 3.47
CA ILE A 11 7.47 15.69 3.62
C ILE A 11 6.89 17.06 3.25
N LEU A 12 6.07 17.09 2.20
CA LEU A 12 5.42 18.29 1.68
C LEU A 12 3.92 18.22 1.94
N GLU A 13 3.37 19.30 2.48
CA GLU A 13 1.94 19.46 2.67
C GLU A 13 1.22 19.65 1.32
N VAL A 14 0.17 18.89 1.07
CA VAL A 14 -0.62 19.01 -0.16
C VAL A 14 -1.72 20.06 0.02
N GLY A 15 -1.38 21.33 -0.24
CA GLY A 15 -2.28 22.46 0.01
C GLY A 15 -2.31 22.91 1.47
N LEU A 16 -3.05 23.96 1.78
CA LEU A 16 -3.19 24.50 3.14
C LEU A 16 -4.05 23.58 4.02
N GLY A 17 -3.46 23.04 5.08
CA GLY A 17 -4.06 22.08 6.00
C GLY A 17 -4.20 20.67 5.42
N GLY A 18 -3.50 20.37 4.32
CA GLY A 18 -3.62 19.08 3.64
C GLY A 18 -2.69 17.99 4.19
N PRO A 19 -2.81 16.75 3.70
CA PRO A 19 -1.94 15.67 4.14
C PRO A 19 -0.49 15.87 3.67
N GLY A 20 0.46 15.62 4.57
CA GLY A 20 1.89 15.63 4.25
C GLY A 20 2.32 14.39 3.47
N CYS A 21 2.86 14.57 2.26
CA CYS A 21 3.40 13.49 1.43
C CYS A 21 4.92 13.62 1.28
N GLY A 22 5.64 12.54 1.52
CA GLY A 22 7.11 12.49 1.47
C GLY A 22 7.66 11.62 0.34
N GLN A 23 8.98 11.69 0.17
CA GLN A 23 9.74 10.68 -0.57
C GLN A 23 9.95 9.46 0.33
N LEU A 24 9.57 8.29 -0.17
CA LEU A 24 9.78 7.02 0.50
C LEU A 24 11.15 6.45 0.11
N TYR A 25 11.91 6.01 1.10
CA TYR A 25 13.17 5.29 0.91
C TYR A 25 13.05 3.89 1.49
N ILE A 26 13.46 2.91 0.71
CA ILE A 26 13.53 1.49 1.06
C ILE A 26 14.99 1.10 0.95
N ASP A 27 15.62 0.76 2.08
CA ASP A 27 17.06 0.50 2.19
C ASP A 27 17.91 1.62 1.56
N GLY A 28 17.52 2.87 1.83
CA GLY A 28 18.21 4.06 1.34
C GLY A 28 18.00 4.39 -0.15
N LYS A 29 17.10 3.68 -0.85
CA LYS A 29 16.78 3.91 -2.27
C LYS A 29 15.31 4.27 -2.47
N GLN A 30 15.02 5.12 -3.46
CA GLN A 30 13.64 5.46 -3.79
C GLN A 30 13.00 4.43 -4.74
N PRO A 31 11.70 4.15 -4.60
CA PRO A 31 10.92 3.46 -5.63
C PRO A 31 11.05 4.13 -7.00
N LYS A 32 10.91 3.34 -8.08
CA LYS A 32 10.95 3.87 -9.45
C LYS A 32 9.74 4.74 -9.73
N GLY A 33 9.96 5.84 -10.45
CA GLY A 33 8.95 6.86 -10.73
C GLY A 33 8.92 7.89 -9.60
N ALA A 34 9.03 9.17 -9.92
CA ALA A 34 9.15 10.26 -8.95
C ALA A 34 7.83 10.52 -8.19
N TYR A 35 7.41 9.54 -7.40
CA TYR A 35 6.15 9.52 -6.66
C TYR A 35 6.32 10.16 -5.27
N ARG A 36 5.21 10.64 -4.74
CA ARG A 36 5.09 11.11 -3.36
C ARG A 36 4.16 10.17 -2.62
N TYR A 37 4.52 9.83 -1.40
CA TYR A 37 3.82 8.85 -0.60
C TYR A 37 3.29 9.47 0.68
N LEU A 38 2.16 8.98 1.15
CA LEU A 38 1.54 9.37 2.41
C LEU A 38 2.02 8.40 3.51
N PRO A 39 2.64 8.89 4.60
CA PRO A 39 3.07 8.02 5.70
C PRO A 39 1.88 7.53 6.55
N PRO A 40 1.97 6.33 7.15
CA PRO A 40 3.09 5.39 7.08
C PRO A 40 3.09 4.52 5.81
N ALA A 41 4.24 3.91 5.53
CA ALA A 41 4.36 2.75 4.66
C ALA A 41 4.59 1.53 5.57
N LEU A 42 4.03 0.39 5.21
CA LEU A 42 3.98 -0.80 6.05
C LEU A 42 4.70 -1.97 5.38
N ILE A 43 5.46 -2.73 6.15
CA ILE A 43 6.10 -3.95 5.68
C ILE A 43 5.19 -5.11 6.02
N HIS A 44 4.91 -5.95 5.02
CA HIS A 44 4.15 -7.18 5.22
C HIS A 44 4.61 -8.22 4.18
N GLU A 45 4.90 -9.44 4.65
CA GLU A 45 5.38 -10.55 3.79
C GLU A 45 6.55 -10.18 2.86
N GLY A 46 7.49 -9.35 3.36
CA GLY A 46 8.66 -8.92 2.60
C GLY A 46 8.37 -7.91 1.49
N LYS A 47 7.17 -7.34 1.43
CA LYS A 47 6.81 -6.24 0.53
C LYS A 47 6.54 -4.97 1.31
N VAL A 48 6.66 -3.83 0.64
CA VAL A 48 6.34 -2.52 1.19
C VAL A 48 5.04 -2.02 0.62
N TYR A 49 4.06 -1.76 1.48
CA TYR A 49 2.77 -1.21 1.14
C TYR A 49 2.76 0.28 1.45
N ALA A 50 2.25 1.08 0.53
CA ALA A 50 2.23 2.51 0.67
C ALA A 50 1.02 3.13 -0.01
N SER A 51 0.68 4.34 0.41
CA SER A 51 -0.28 5.18 -0.29
C SER A 51 0.48 6.21 -1.10
N THR A 52 0.21 6.26 -2.40
CA THR A 52 0.87 7.19 -3.33
C THR A 52 -0.10 8.29 -3.73
N PHE A 53 0.36 9.52 -3.67
CA PHE A 53 -0.36 10.66 -4.20
C PHE A 53 -0.36 10.63 -5.73
N VAL A 54 -1.51 10.91 -6.32
CA VAL A 54 -1.71 11.08 -7.76
C VAL A 54 -2.60 12.29 -8.02
N PRO A 55 -2.57 12.89 -9.22
CA PRO A 55 -3.48 14.01 -9.54
C PRO A 55 -4.95 13.66 -9.25
N GLY A 56 -5.53 14.38 -8.28
CA GLY A 56 -6.91 14.22 -7.86
C GLY A 56 -7.18 13.06 -6.90
N GLY A 57 -6.17 12.53 -6.18
CA GLY A 57 -6.40 11.58 -5.08
C GLY A 57 -5.18 10.77 -4.66
N PHE A 58 -5.45 9.57 -4.14
CA PHE A 58 -4.47 8.62 -3.63
C PHE A 58 -4.74 7.23 -4.21
N ILE A 59 -3.69 6.43 -4.31
CA ILE A 59 -3.77 5.01 -4.70
C ILE A 59 -3.03 4.19 -3.66
N LEU A 60 -3.61 3.06 -3.26
CA LEU A 60 -2.88 2.05 -2.48
C LEU A 60 -2.03 1.23 -3.43
N CYS A 61 -0.77 1.02 -3.07
CA CYS A 61 0.18 0.30 -3.89
C CYS A 61 1.08 -0.60 -3.05
N VAL A 62 1.66 -1.60 -3.71
CA VAL A 62 2.71 -2.44 -3.17
C VAL A 62 4.00 -2.22 -3.95
N ILE A 63 5.12 -2.26 -3.26
CA ILE A 63 6.46 -2.04 -3.79
C ILE A 63 7.29 -3.26 -3.42
N ASP A 64 7.91 -3.86 -4.42
CA ASP A 64 8.93 -4.87 -4.21
C ASP A 64 10.24 -4.18 -3.79
N PRO A 65 10.74 -4.41 -2.56
CA PRO A 65 11.95 -3.74 -2.07
C PRO A 65 13.21 -4.11 -2.88
N ALA A 66 13.23 -5.28 -3.54
CA ALA A 66 14.39 -5.70 -4.34
C ALA A 66 14.45 -4.99 -5.69
N SER A 67 13.33 -4.97 -6.43
CA SER A 67 13.28 -4.33 -7.76
C SER A 67 12.91 -2.85 -7.74
N LEU A 68 12.44 -2.35 -6.58
CA LEU A 68 11.90 -1.01 -6.36
C LEU A 68 10.74 -0.68 -7.32
N THR A 69 10.05 -1.72 -7.78
CA THR A 69 8.93 -1.60 -8.73
C THR A 69 7.62 -1.54 -7.96
N ARG A 70 6.79 -0.55 -8.32
CA ARG A 70 5.48 -0.31 -7.73
C ARG A 70 4.39 -0.99 -8.57
N GLN A 71 3.42 -1.61 -7.88
CA GLN A 71 2.17 -2.11 -8.45
C GLN A 71 0.98 -1.48 -7.73
N GLU A 72 0.02 -0.98 -8.48
CA GLU A 72 -1.22 -0.41 -7.95
C GLU A 72 -2.16 -1.53 -7.48
N LEU A 73 -2.79 -1.33 -6.32
CA LEU A 73 -3.72 -2.29 -5.70
C LEU A 73 -5.16 -1.79 -5.66
N SER A 74 -5.37 -0.47 -5.71
CA SER A 74 -6.70 0.12 -5.68
C SER A 74 -6.95 1.00 -6.90
N ALA A 75 -8.22 1.25 -7.19
CA ALA A 75 -8.60 2.43 -7.97
C ALA A 75 -8.20 3.72 -7.23
N LYS A 76 -8.33 4.86 -7.91
CA LYS A 76 -8.11 6.18 -7.30
C LYS A 76 -9.13 6.44 -6.19
N LEU A 77 -8.63 6.76 -5.01
CA LEU A 77 -9.39 7.08 -3.81
C LEU A 77 -9.23 8.58 -3.48
N PRO A 78 -10.23 9.21 -2.84
CA PRO A 78 -10.11 10.62 -2.42
C PRO A 78 -9.02 10.81 -1.37
N TYR A 79 -8.90 9.85 -0.45
CA TYR A 79 -7.85 9.76 0.56
C TYR A 79 -7.66 8.29 0.95
N ALA A 80 -6.43 7.92 1.30
CA ALA A 80 -6.12 6.54 1.67
C ALA A 80 -4.85 6.46 2.53
N ARG A 81 -4.94 6.76 3.82
CA ARG A 81 -3.78 6.63 4.73
C ARG A 81 -3.72 5.22 5.30
N LEU A 82 -2.61 4.51 5.09
CA LEU A 82 -2.45 3.17 5.67
C LEU A 82 -2.45 3.25 7.20
N GLN A 83 -3.11 2.28 7.82
CA GLN A 83 -3.16 2.14 9.27
C GLN A 83 -2.53 0.82 9.71
N ALA A 84 -2.93 -0.29 9.08
CA ALA A 84 -2.43 -1.63 9.40
C ALA A 84 -2.58 -2.56 8.19
N ILE A 85 -1.94 -3.74 8.28
CA ILE A 85 -2.21 -4.88 7.40
C ILE A 85 -2.51 -6.07 8.30
N GLU A 86 -3.76 -6.54 8.26
CA GLU A 86 -4.30 -7.53 9.18
C GLU A 86 -5.17 -8.50 8.40
N ASP A 87 -5.08 -9.80 8.70
CA ASP A 87 -5.93 -10.85 8.10
C ASP A 87 -5.97 -10.86 6.56
N GLY A 88 -4.85 -10.46 5.92
CA GLY A 88 -4.78 -10.36 4.46
C GLY A 88 -5.53 -9.15 3.88
N GLU A 89 -5.82 -8.13 4.67
CA GLU A 89 -6.44 -6.88 4.25
C GLU A 89 -5.55 -5.68 4.59
N ILE A 90 -5.53 -4.68 3.71
CA ILE A 90 -4.98 -3.36 4.02
C ILE A 90 -6.07 -2.56 4.72
N VAL A 91 -5.81 -2.15 5.94
CA VAL A 91 -6.66 -1.24 6.72
C VAL A 91 -6.16 0.18 6.48
N TYR A 92 -7.06 1.08 6.05
CA TYR A 92 -6.70 2.46 5.74
C TYR A 92 -7.81 3.44 6.13
N VAL A 93 -7.42 4.68 6.42
CA VAL A 93 -8.35 5.80 6.65
C VAL A 93 -8.68 6.44 5.32
N ASP A 94 -9.97 6.57 5.00
CA ASP A 94 -10.48 7.05 3.71
C ASP A 94 -10.84 8.55 3.69
N ARG A 95 -10.64 9.24 4.82
CA ARG A 95 -10.78 10.69 4.97
C ARG A 95 -9.58 11.28 5.71
N HIS A 96 -9.21 12.51 5.36
CA HIS A 96 -8.13 13.19 6.06
C HIS A 96 -8.56 13.60 7.48
N ASP A 97 -9.79 14.11 7.60
CA ASP A 97 -10.42 14.48 8.85
C ASP A 97 -11.49 13.44 9.23
N GLY A 98 -11.30 12.80 10.39
CA GLY A 98 -12.21 11.80 10.98
C GLY A 98 -11.73 10.35 10.88
N ASP A 99 -12.37 9.49 11.68
CA ASP A 99 -11.93 8.10 11.91
C ASP A 99 -12.66 7.07 11.02
N SER A 100 -12.90 7.41 9.75
CA SER A 100 -13.54 6.49 8.81
C SER A 100 -12.52 5.49 8.26
N VAL A 101 -12.65 4.23 8.71
CA VAL A 101 -11.74 3.13 8.36
C VAL A 101 -12.36 2.27 7.27
N SER A 102 -11.59 2.05 6.21
CA SER A 102 -11.91 1.18 5.09
C SER A 102 -10.89 0.03 4.99
N ARG A 103 -11.28 -1.05 4.30
CA ARG A 103 -10.45 -2.24 4.12
C ARG A 103 -10.36 -2.64 2.66
N LEU A 104 -9.16 -3.00 2.22
CA LEU A 104 -8.90 -3.53 0.89
C LEU A 104 -8.33 -4.94 1.00
N PRO A 105 -9.02 -5.99 0.49
CA PRO A 105 -8.46 -7.33 0.45
C PRO A 105 -7.17 -7.37 -0.38
N LEU A 106 -6.10 -7.89 0.20
CA LEU A 106 -4.96 -8.34 -0.57
C LEU A 106 -5.46 -9.57 -1.31
N ALA A 107 -5.64 -9.47 -2.63
CA ALA A 107 -5.86 -10.65 -3.45
C ALA A 107 -4.59 -11.51 -3.37
N LEU A 108 -4.49 -12.34 -2.33
CA LEU A 108 -3.59 -13.47 -2.32
C LEU A 108 -3.95 -14.25 -3.59
N PRO A 109 -3.00 -14.52 -4.50
CA PRO A 109 -3.25 -15.49 -5.54
C PRO A 109 -3.55 -16.80 -4.80
N GLN A 110 -4.84 -17.11 -4.63
CA GLN A 110 -5.22 -18.41 -4.12
C GLN A 110 -4.52 -19.42 -5.01
N PRO A 111 -3.78 -20.39 -4.44
CA PRO A 111 -3.16 -21.42 -5.24
C PRO A 111 -4.27 -22.06 -6.07
N PHE A 112 -4.10 -21.99 -7.39
CA PHE A 112 -5.07 -22.43 -8.40
C PHE A 112 -5.59 -23.86 -8.16
N PHE A 113 -4.87 -24.64 -7.35
CA PHE A 113 -5.20 -25.99 -6.90
C PHE A 113 -6.36 -26.11 -5.91
N ALA A 114 -6.75 -25.04 -5.19
CA ALA A 114 -7.85 -25.12 -4.21
C ALA A 114 -9.25 -25.22 -4.87
N ARG A 115 -9.39 -24.83 -6.15
CA ARG A 115 -10.68 -24.88 -6.87
C ARG A 115 -11.00 -26.22 -7.54
N LEU A 116 -10.00 -27.10 -7.72
CA LEU A 116 -10.21 -28.42 -8.36
C LEU A 116 -10.54 -29.52 -7.35
N ALA A 117 -10.13 -29.39 -6.08
CA ALA A 117 -10.43 -30.39 -5.05
C ALA A 117 -11.91 -30.39 -4.60
N ALA A 118 -12.61 -29.26 -4.70
CA ALA A 118 -14.01 -29.14 -4.27
C ALA A 118 -15.04 -29.74 -5.24
N ARG A 119 -14.63 -30.16 -6.46
CA ARG A 119 -15.52 -30.76 -7.46
C ARG A 119 -15.42 -32.28 -7.59
N LEU A 120 -14.54 -32.93 -6.84
CA LEU A 120 -14.31 -34.38 -6.93
C LEU A 120 -14.83 -35.20 -5.74
N THR A 121 -15.41 -34.56 -4.72
CA THR A 121 -16.00 -35.22 -3.53
C THR A 121 -17.52 -35.32 -3.54
N LYS A 122 -18.17 -35.05 -4.68
CA LYS A 122 -19.56 -35.51 -4.94
C LYS A 122 -19.53 -36.59 -6.02
N ARG A 123 -19.19 -37.82 -5.61
CA ARG A 123 -19.66 -39.04 -6.26
C ARG A 123 -20.42 -39.85 -5.22
#